data_AF-B1WYX5-F1
#
_entry.id   AF-B1WYX5-F1
#
_cell.length_a   1.000
_cell.length_b   1.000
_cell.length_c   1.000
_cell.angle_alpha   90.00
_cell.angle_beta   90.00
_cell.angle_gamma   90.00
#
_symmetry.space_group_name_H-M   'P 1'
#
loop_
_entity.id
_entity.type
_entity.pdbx_description
1 polymer ?
#
loop_
_entity_poly.entity_id
_entity_poly.type
_entity_poly.pdbx_seq_one_letter_code
_entity_poly.pdbx_strand_id
1 'polypeptide(L)'
;MNKLMVKSIDTSNLSYSVPPNYLKLIAFLIEPLLDSPDSLRVDCEEINSTKRVWIRLAVDEGDKGRIYGRGGRNIQAIQTVLAIAAKQMGQTLYLEIYEEAGEKGGSTGHYRRSETNRKFVRRRSRSQNQTKPKLSIRSRWQEP
;
A
#
# COMPACT_ATOMS: atom_id res chain seq x y z
N MET A 1 44.39 5.06 -17.79
CA MET A 1 43.82 4.80 -16.44
C MET A 1 42.74 5.82 -16.21
N ASN A 2 41.48 5.40 -16.32
CA ASN A 2 40.35 6.29 -16.53
C ASN A 2 39.87 6.78 -15.15
N LYS A 3 40.21 8.03 -14.82
CA LYS A 3 39.73 8.69 -13.61
C LYS A 3 38.26 8.99 -13.79
N LEU A 4 37.39 8.12 -13.27
CA LEU A 4 35.96 8.33 -13.24
C LEU A 4 35.67 9.57 -12.40
N MET A 5 35.27 10.62 -13.10
CA MET A 5 34.79 11.88 -12.57
C MET A 5 33.44 11.63 -11.93
N VAL A 6 33.41 11.43 -10.61
CA VAL A 6 32.17 11.51 -9.83
C VAL A 6 31.77 12.99 -9.86
N LYS A 7 30.85 13.34 -10.76
CA LYS A 7 30.22 14.67 -10.75
C LYS A 7 29.45 14.78 -9.44
N SER A 8 29.92 15.66 -8.55
CA SER A 8 29.16 16.13 -7.40
C SER A 8 27.83 16.68 -7.90
N ILE A 9 26.74 16.12 -7.38
CA ILE A 9 25.39 16.57 -7.67
C ILE A 9 25.17 17.81 -6.80
N ASP A 10 25.17 19.00 -7.38
CA ASP A 10 24.81 20.23 -6.66
C ASP A 10 23.32 20.19 -6.32
N THR A 11 22.99 19.93 -5.06
CA THR A 11 21.62 19.75 -4.55
C THR A 11 20.89 21.05 -4.23
N SER A 12 21.53 22.20 -4.42
CA SER A 12 20.99 23.52 -4.00
C SER A 12 20.04 24.17 -4.99
N ASN A 13 19.90 23.63 -6.22
CA ASN A 13 19.07 24.25 -7.25
C ASN A 13 18.32 23.23 -8.14
N LEU A 14 17.84 22.14 -7.52
CA LEU A 14 16.91 21.23 -8.18
C LEU A 14 15.55 21.92 -8.25
N SER A 15 15.32 22.74 -9.28
CA SER A 15 13.94 23.03 -9.66
C SER A 15 13.31 21.68 -10.03
N TYR A 16 12.44 21.17 -9.15
CA TYR A 16 11.63 19.96 -9.33
C TYR A 16 10.62 20.18 -10.46
N SER A 17 11.07 20.60 -11.64
CA SER A 17 10.28 20.82 -12.84
C SER A 17 10.30 19.61 -13.76
N VAL A 18 11.26 18.69 -13.57
CA VAL A 18 11.33 17.44 -14.32
C VAL A 18 10.52 16.39 -13.56
N PRO A 19 9.43 15.86 -14.15
CA PRO A 19 8.67 14.80 -13.51
C PRO A 19 9.56 13.57 -13.25
N PRO A 20 9.41 12.89 -12.10
CA PRO A 20 10.12 11.67 -11.79
C PRO A 20 9.93 10.65 -12.91
N ASN A 21 10.99 9.91 -13.23
CA ASN A 21 10.86 8.78 -14.13
C ASN A 21 10.17 7.62 -13.38
N TYR A 22 8.84 7.57 -13.44
CA TYR A 22 8.03 6.57 -12.75
C TYR A 22 8.32 5.16 -13.21
N LEU A 23 8.57 4.95 -14.51
CA LEU A 23 8.89 3.63 -15.07
C LEU A 23 10.15 3.05 -14.42
N LYS A 24 11.24 3.82 -14.36
CA LYS A 24 12.49 3.38 -13.73
C LYS A 24 12.35 3.17 -12.23
N LEU A 25 11.59 4.04 -11.55
CA LEU A 25 11.36 3.89 -10.12
C LEU A 25 10.59 2.60 -9.81
N ILE A 26 9.59 2.28 -10.61
CA ILE A 26 8.79 1.07 -10.44
C ILE A 26 9.60 -0.17 -10.74
N ALA A 27 10.32 -0.19 -11.86
CA ALA A 27 11.25 -1.27 -12.20
C ALA A 27 12.20 -1.55 -11.03
N PHE A 28 12.85 -0.50 -10.50
CA PHE A 28 13.73 -0.60 -9.35
C PHE A 28 13.06 -1.16 -8.08
N LEU A 29 11.81 -0.81 -7.82
CA LEU A 29 11.08 -1.27 -6.64
C LEU A 29 10.53 -2.70 -6.79
N ILE A 30 10.14 -3.08 -8.01
CA ILE A 30 9.39 -4.31 -8.27
C ILE A 30 10.30 -5.44 -8.72
N GLU A 31 11.26 -5.20 -9.63
CA GLU A 31 12.14 -6.24 -10.17
C GLU A 31 12.80 -7.11 -9.09
N PRO A 32 13.29 -6.59 -7.94
CA PRO A 32 13.92 -7.41 -6.91
C PRO A 32 12.95 -8.36 -6.18
N LEU A 33 11.64 -8.20 -6.38
CA LEU A 33 10.59 -8.98 -5.73
C LEU A 33 10.11 -10.14 -6.62
N LEU A 34 10.46 -10.13 -7.90
CA LEU A 34 9.99 -11.07 -8.90
C LEU A 34 10.92 -12.28 -8.99
N ASP A 35 10.34 -13.45 -9.23
CA ASP A 35 11.08 -14.65 -9.65
C ASP A 35 11.42 -14.56 -11.15
N SER A 36 10.50 -14.00 -11.93
CA SER A 36 10.61 -13.82 -13.38
C SER A 36 10.58 -12.33 -13.76
N PRO A 37 11.68 -11.57 -13.56
CA PRO A 37 11.71 -10.14 -13.82
C PRO A 37 11.43 -9.78 -15.29
N ASP A 38 11.76 -10.67 -16.22
CA ASP A 38 11.53 -10.47 -17.66
C ASP A 38 10.04 -10.45 -18.04
N SER A 39 9.17 -10.95 -17.18
CA SER A 39 7.71 -10.92 -17.36
C SER A 39 7.08 -9.55 -17.03
N LEU A 40 7.85 -8.64 -16.41
CA LEU A 40 7.34 -7.34 -15.98
C LEU A 40 7.06 -6.43 -17.17
N ARG A 41 5.79 -6.05 -17.30
CA ARG A 41 5.32 -5.03 -18.24
C ARG A 41 4.75 -3.85 -17.46
N VAL A 42 5.16 -2.65 -17.84
CA VAL A 42 4.77 -1.40 -17.18
C VAL A 42 4.27 -0.42 -18.22
N ASP A 43 3.00 -0.06 -18.12
CA ASP A 43 2.39 1.00 -18.92
C ASP A 43 2.15 2.23 -18.04
N CYS A 44 2.49 3.41 -18.56
CA CYS A 44 2.31 4.68 -17.87
C CYS A 44 1.51 5.64 -18.75
N GLU A 45 0.39 6.12 -18.23
CA GLU A 45 -0.48 7.08 -18.89
C GLU A 45 -0.57 8.35 -18.03
N GLU A 46 -0.07 9.46 -18.55
CA GLU A 46 -0.08 10.75 -17.86
C GLU A 46 -1.13 11.69 -18.45
N ILE A 47 -2.04 12.17 -17.61
CA ILE A 47 -3.09 13.12 -17.97
C ILE A 47 -2.66 14.50 -17.47
N ASN A 48 -2.00 15.25 -18.35
CA ASN A 48 -1.44 16.58 -18.06
C ASN A 48 -2.47 17.60 -17.52
N SER A 49 -3.71 17.54 -18.00
CA SER A 49 -4.78 18.47 -17.62
C SER A 49 -5.20 18.32 -16.15
N THR A 50 -5.21 17.09 -15.64
CA THR A 50 -5.67 16.78 -14.28
C THR A 50 -4.53 16.48 -13.31
N LYS A 51 -3.28 16.52 -13.78
CA LYS A 51 -2.08 16.11 -13.03
C LYS A 51 -2.22 14.70 -12.45
N ARG A 52 -2.81 13.80 -13.23
CA ARG A 52 -3.00 12.39 -12.85
C ARG A 52 -2.06 11.50 -13.64
N VAL A 53 -1.49 10.52 -12.97
CA VAL A 53 -0.63 9.50 -13.56
C VAL A 53 -1.24 8.14 -13.27
N TRP A 54 -1.50 7.36 -14.31
CA TRP A 54 -1.99 5.99 -14.21
C TRP A 54 -0.87 5.05 -14.59
N ILE A 55 -0.61 4.08 -13.73
CA ILE A 55 0.41 3.09 -13.96
C ILE A 55 -0.22 1.72 -13.87
N ARG A 56 -0.07 0.96 -14.95
CA ARG A 56 -0.57 -0.40 -15.05
C ARG A 56 0.62 -1.36 -15.10
N LEU A 57 0.53 -2.41 -14.29
CA LEU A 57 1.54 -3.45 -14.18
C LEU A 57 0.97 -4.78 -14.60
N ALA A 58 1.64 -5.45 -15.52
CA ALA A 58 1.41 -6.86 -15.84
C ALA A 58 2.65 -7.66 -15.44
N VAL A 59 2.38 -8.81 -14.81
CA VAL A 59 3.39 -9.77 -14.35
C VAL A 59 2.79 -11.17 -14.39
N ASP A 60 3.65 -12.18 -14.36
CA ASP A 60 3.24 -13.57 -14.19
C ASP A 60 2.45 -13.80 -12.89
N GLU A 61 1.50 -14.74 -12.94
CA GLU A 61 0.63 -15.09 -11.80
C GLU A 61 1.45 -15.51 -10.57
N GLY A 62 2.57 -16.21 -10.77
CA GLY A 62 3.47 -16.65 -9.70
C GLY A 62 4.14 -15.50 -8.94
N ASP A 63 4.26 -14.34 -9.57
CA ASP A 63 4.93 -13.17 -8.98
C ASP A 63 3.97 -12.20 -8.30
N LYS A 64 2.67 -12.23 -8.66
CA LYS A 64 1.65 -11.39 -8.02
C LYS A 64 1.71 -11.46 -6.50
N GLY A 65 1.74 -12.67 -5.94
CA GLY A 65 1.78 -12.86 -4.49
C GLY A 65 2.98 -12.18 -3.82
N ARG A 66 4.11 -12.09 -4.51
CA ARG A 66 5.34 -11.45 -4.02
C ARG A 66 5.22 -9.93 -4.05
N ILE A 67 4.66 -9.36 -5.12
CA ILE A 67 4.39 -7.93 -5.25
C ILE A 67 3.40 -7.45 -4.19
N TYR A 68 2.28 -8.16 -4.00
CA TYR A 68 1.31 -7.82 -2.96
C TYR A 68 1.93 -7.98 -1.55
N GLY A 69 2.67 -9.07 -1.36
CA GLY A 69 3.24 -9.44 -0.07
C GLY A 69 2.17 -9.81 0.97
N ARG A 70 2.62 -10.28 2.14
CA ARG A 70 1.71 -10.73 3.20
C ARG A 70 0.84 -9.59 3.71
N GLY A 71 -0.47 -9.69 3.47
CA GLY A 71 -1.47 -8.70 3.87
C GLY A 71 -1.46 -7.42 3.02
N GLY A 72 -0.85 -7.44 1.83
CA GLY A 72 -0.77 -6.27 0.96
C GLY A 72 0.27 -5.23 1.40
N ARG A 73 1.11 -5.53 2.39
CA ARG A 73 2.06 -4.57 2.96
C ARG A 73 3.11 -4.11 1.95
N ASN A 74 3.50 -4.98 1.02
CA ASN A 74 4.54 -4.65 0.04
C ASN A 74 3.98 -3.68 -1.01
N ILE A 75 2.83 -4.00 -1.61
CA ILE A 75 2.17 -3.10 -2.57
C ILE A 75 1.81 -1.75 -1.94
N GLN A 76 1.39 -1.72 -0.66
CA GLN A 76 1.11 -0.47 0.04
C GLN A 76 2.37 0.39 0.23
N ALA A 77 3.51 -0.22 0.53
CA ALA A 77 4.78 0.49 0.65
C ALA A 77 5.21 1.08 -0.71
N ILE A 78 5.13 0.29 -1.78
CA ILE A 78 5.42 0.73 -3.14
C ILE A 78 4.51 1.91 -3.53
N GLN A 79 3.18 1.78 -3.32
CA GLN A 79 2.22 2.86 -3.58
C GLN A 79 2.55 4.13 -2.80
N THR A 80 2.99 4.01 -1.54
CA THR A 80 3.36 5.15 -0.71
C THR A 80 4.56 5.90 -1.28
N VAL A 81 5.60 5.19 -1.70
CA VAL A 81 6.80 5.80 -2.32
C VAL A 81 6.42 6.53 -3.61
N LEU A 82 5.64 5.89 -4.47
CA LEU A 82 5.17 6.49 -5.73
C LEU A 82 4.28 7.70 -5.50
N ALA A 83 3.37 7.63 -4.53
CA ALA A 83 2.50 8.74 -4.17
C ALA A 83 3.29 9.95 -3.63
N ILE A 84 4.34 9.73 -2.83
CA ILE A 84 5.21 10.80 -2.34
C ILE A 84 5.96 11.44 -3.52
N ALA A 85 6.53 10.63 -4.41
CA ALA A 85 7.22 11.12 -5.61
C ALA A 85 6.29 11.98 -6.49
N ALA A 86 5.06 11.51 -6.72
CA ALA A 86 4.06 12.26 -7.49
C ALA A 86 3.62 13.54 -6.78
N LYS A 87 3.43 13.49 -5.46
CA LYS A 87 3.01 14.64 -4.66
C LYS A 87 4.05 15.77 -4.69
N GLN A 88 5.34 15.45 -4.77
CA GLN A 88 6.40 16.46 -4.94
C GLN A 88 6.25 17.27 -6.23
N MET A 89 5.60 16.70 -7.26
CA MET A 89 5.29 17.35 -8.53
C MET A 89 3.85 17.91 -8.61
N GLY A 90 3.08 17.85 -7.53
CA GLY A 90 1.66 18.20 -7.53
C GLY A 90 0.79 17.22 -8.34
N GLN A 91 1.26 15.99 -8.54
CA GLN A 91 0.55 14.94 -9.28
C GLN A 91 -0.11 13.93 -8.33
N THR A 92 -1.17 13.28 -8.81
CA THR A 92 -1.80 12.12 -8.14
C THR A 92 -1.56 10.87 -8.98
N LEU A 93 -0.99 9.83 -8.35
CA LEU A 93 -0.62 8.58 -9.02
C LEU A 93 -1.55 7.45 -8.60
N TYR A 94 -1.99 6.67 -9.59
CA TYR A 94 -2.80 5.47 -9.44
C TYR A 94 -2.01 4.27 -9.96
N LEU A 95 -1.93 3.22 -9.15
CA LEU A 95 -1.22 1.98 -9.48
C LEU A 95 -2.22 0.83 -9.57
N GLU A 96 -2.26 0.17 -10.72
CA GLU A 96 -3.10 -0.97 -11.02
C GLU A 96 -2.24 -2.17 -11.45
N ILE A 97 -2.57 -3.35 -10.96
CA ILE A 97 -1.95 -4.61 -11.40
C ILE A 97 -3.03 -5.38 -12.14
N TYR A 98 -2.77 -5.75 -13.39
CA TYR A 98 -3.71 -6.45 -14.27
C TYR A 98 -3.11 -7.75 -14.79
N GLU A 99 -3.97 -8.59 -15.35
CA GLU A 99 -3.59 -9.81 -16.05
C GLU A 99 -3.62 -9.48 -17.54
N GLU A 100 -2.55 -9.78 -18.27
CA GLU A 100 -2.66 -9.80 -19.73
C GLU A 100 -3.69 -10.85 -20.06
N ALA A 101 -4.79 -10.43 -20.69
CA ALA A 101 -5.90 -11.30 -21.05
C ALA A 101 -5.42 -12.31 -22.10
N GLY A 102 -4.79 -13.40 -21.65
CA GLY A 102 -4.71 -14.62 -22.44
C GLY A 102 -6.14 -15.08 -22.68
N GLU A 103 -6.52 -15.29 -23.93
CA GLU A 103 -7.80 -15.87 -24.33
C GLU A 103 -7.96 -17.29 -23.75
N LYS A 104 -8.25 -17.45 -22.45
CA LYS A 104 -8.78 -18.69 -21.87
C LYS A 104 -9.79 -18.38 -20.77
N GLY A 105 -10.96 -18.95 -20.95
CA GLY A 105 -12.17 -18.62 -20.22
C GLY A 105 -12.13 -18.94 -18.72
N GLY A 106 -12.92 -18.15 -17.99
CA GLY A 106 -13.51 -18.53 -16.70
C GLY A 106 -12.54 -18.50 -15.52
N SER A 107 -12.44 -17.37 -14.84
CA SER A 107 -13.20 -17.14 -13.60
C SER A 107 -12.88 -15.75 -13.05
N THR A 108 -13.92 -14.93 -12.93
CA THR A 108 -13.90 -13.67 -12.20
C THR A 108 -13.51 -13.93 -10.74
N GLY A 109 -12.21 -13.89 -10.47
CA GLY A 109 -11.63 -14.05 -9.15
C GLY A 109 -12.03 -12.88 -8.27
N HIS A 110 -13.04 -13.11 -7.45
CA HIS A 110 -13.47 -12.21 -6.39
C HIS A 110 -12.27 -11.63 -5.63
N TYR A 111 -12.13 -10.30 -5.63
CA TYR A 111 -11.51 -9.59 -4.51
C TYR A 111 -12.35 -9.90 -3.26
N ARG A 112 -12.08 -11.04 -2.61
CA ARG A 112 -12.46 -11.27 -1.22
C ARG A 112 -11.68 -10.25 -0.41
N ARG A 113 -12.28 -9.08 -0.25
CA ARG A 113 -12.09 -8.21 0.90
C ARG A 113 -12.17 -9.14 2.12
N SER A 114 -11.02 -9.40 2.72
CA SER A 114 -10.91 -10.19 3.94
C SER A 114 -11.58 -9.41 5.06
N GLU A 115 -12.90 -9.56 5.18
CA GLU A 115 -13.66 -9.27 6.39
C GLU A 115 -13.32 -10.32 7.45
N THR A 116 -12.08 -10.34 7.91
CA THR A 116 -11.68 -11.11 9.08
C THR A 116 -11.63 -10.20 10.29
N ASN A 117 -12.80 -9.75 10.76
CA ASN A 117 -13.07 -9.68 12.20
C ASN A 117 -14.57 -9.64 12.56
N ARG A 118 -15.36 -10.59 12.06
CA ARG A 118 -16.68 -10.92 12.63
C ARG A 118 -16.63 -12.28 13.32
N LYS A 119 -15.90 -12.34 14.45
CA LYS A 119 -16.04 -13.41 15.46
C LYS A 119 -16.07 -12.82 16.87
N PHE A 120 -17.10 -12.01 17.15
CA PHE A 120 -17.67 -11.93 18.50
C PHE A 120 -18.94 -12.79 18.51
N VAL A 121 -18.76 -14.06 18.87
CA VAL A 121 -19.86 -14.96 19.19
C VAL A 121 -20.53 -14.42 20.45
N ARG A 122 -21.79 -13.95 20.32
CA ARG A 122 -22.67 -13.73 21.48
C ARG A 122 -22.87 -15.08 22.17
N ARG A 123 -22.07 -15.38 23.20
CA ARG A 123 -22.44 -16.39 24.21
C ARG A 123 -23.63 -15.83 25.00
N ARG A 124 -24.83 -16.20 24.59
CA ARG A 124 -26.03 -16.06 25.42
C ARG A 124 -26.09 -17.27 26.35
N SER A 125 -25.66 -17.10 27.59
CA SER A 125 -25.96 -18.00 28.71
C SER A 125 -26.47 -17.19 29.89
N ARG A 126 -27.79 -17.03 29.90
CA ARG A 126 -28.73 -17.08 31.03
C ARG A 126 -28.14 -16.94 32.45
N SER A 127 -28.58 -15.89 33.14
CA SER A 127 -28.82 -15.79 34.60
C SER A 127 -27.62 -15.88 35.57
N GLN A 128 -27.12 -14.73 36.03
CA GLN A 128 -26.81 -14.56 37.45
C GLN A 128 -26.88 -13.08 37.88
N ASN A 129 -27.69 -12.87 38.91
CA ASN A 129 -27.99 -11.65 39.62
C ASN A 129 -26.74 -11.21 40.43
N GLN A 130 -26.15 -10.04 40.18
CA GLN A 130 -25.24 -9.39 41.13
C GLN A 130 -25.49 -7.88 41.13
N THR A 131 -26.01 -7.42 42.26
CA THR A 131 -26.35 -6.04 42.61
C THR A 131 -25.10 -5.17 42.70
N LYS A 132 -25.15 -3.98 42.10
CA LYS A 132 -24.10 -2.95 42.25
C LYS A 132 -23.99 -2.53 43.72
N PRO A 133 -22.80 -2.43 44.33
CA PRO A 133 -22.68 -1.88 45.68
C PRO A 133 -23.00 -0.38 45.67
N LYS A 134 -23.82 0.07 46.61
CA LYS A 134 -24.11 1.50 46.83
C LYS A 134 -22.93 2.12 47.58
N LEU A 135 -22.33 3.16 47.00
CA LEU A 135 -21.42 4.05 47.71
C LEU A 135 -22.23 4.85 48.73
N SER A 136 -22.06 4.57 50.03
CA SER A 136 -22.50 5.47 51.08
C SER A 136 -21.31 6.26 51.61
N ILE A 137 -21.40 7.59 51.47
CA ILE A 137 -20.52 8.52 52.16
C ILE A 137 -21.05 8.56 53.60
N ARG A 138 -20.33 7.95 54.54
CA ARG A 138 -20.61 8.10 55.97
C ARG A 138 -19.48 8.85 56.65
N SER A 139 -19.85 10.01 57.16
CA SER A 139 -19.06 10.99 57.89
C SER A 139 -18.33 10.37 59.08
N ARG A 140 -17.05 10.71 59.18
CA ARG A 140 -16.17 10.46 60.32
C ARG A 140 -16.52 11.42 61.46
N TRP A 141 -16.91 10.91 62.62
CA TRP A 141 -16.80 11.61 63.91
C TRP A 141 -16.20 10.67 64.95
N GLN A 142 -15.29 11.27 65.72
CA GLN A 142 -14.52 10.72 66.84
C GLN A 142 -15.41 10.37 68.03
N GLU A 143 -14.93 9.46 68.87
CA GLU A 143 -15.32 9.37 70.28
C GLU A 143 -14.07 9.52 71.18
N PRO A 144 -14.24 10.04 72.41
CA PRO A 144 -13.17 10.28 73.39
C PRO A 144 -12.59 9.02 74.02
#